data_AF-A0A7C3NE24-F1
#
_entry.id   AF-A0A7C3NE24-F1
#
_cell.length_a   1.000
_cell.length_b   1.000
_cell.length_c   1.000
_cell.angle_alpha   90.00
_cell.angle_beta   90.00
_cell.angle_gamma   90.00
#
_symmetry.space_group_name_H-M   'P 1'
#
loop_
_entity.id
_entity.type
_entity.pdbx_description
1 polymer ?
#
loop_
_entity_poly.entity_id
_entity_poly.type
_entity_poly.pdbx_seq_one_letter_code
_entity_poly.pdbx_strand_id
1 'polypeptide(L)' 'MPKIAVNLPAPDFELPDFSGRTVRLVDFRGKANVLLVFNRGFA' A
#
# COMPACT_ATOMS: atom_id res chain seq x y z
N MET A 1 14.98 -11.94 10.93
CA MET A 1 14.56 -11.81 9.52
C MET A 1 13.05 -11.70 9.50
N PRO A 2 12.42 -10.69 8.87
CA PRO A 2 10.97 -10.65 8.79
C PRO A 2 10.49 -11.84 7.95
N LYS A 3 9.66 -12.70 8.56
CA LYS A 3 9.07 -13.88 7.91
C LYS A 3 7.63 -13.52 7.55
N ILE A 4 7.36 -13.30 6.26
CA ILE A 4 6.01 -13.14 5.74
C ILE A 4 5.54 -14.49 5.18
N ALA A 5 4.32 -14.89 5.54
CA ALA A 5 3.69 -16.08 4.96
C ALA A 5 3.20 -15.75 3.55
N VAL A 6 3.58 -16.60 2.58
CA VAL A 6 3.16 -16.48 1.18
C VAL A 6 1.66 -16.82 1.06
N ASN A 7 0.97 -16.21 0.10
CA ASN A 7 -0.47 -16.39 -0.18
C ASN A 7 -1.44 -15.81 0.86
N LEU A 8 -0.97 -14.96 1.78
CA LEU A 8 -1.87 -14.14 2.59
C LEU A 8 -2.18 -12.82 1.88
N PRO A 9 -3.38 -12.24 2.11
CA PRO A 9 -3.64 -10.85 1.74
C PRO A 9 -2.55 -9.93 2.28
N ALA A 10 -2.16 -8.93 1.50
CA ALA A 10 -1.25 -7.90 1.98
C ALA A 10 -1.82 -7.23 3.25
N PRO A 11 -0.99 -6.98 4.28
CA PRO A 11 -1.40 -6.19 5.43
C PRO A 11 -1.90 -4.82 5.01
N ASP A 12 -2.91 -4.31 5.71
CA ASP A 12 -3.40 -2.97 5.45
C ASP A 12 -2.38 -1.91 5.90
N PHE A 13 -2.43 -0.75 5.27
CA PHE A 13 -1.66 0.43 5.66
C PHE A 13 -2.49 1.69 5.44
N GLU A 14 -2.14 2.74 6.17
CA GLU A 14 -2.68 4.09 5.98
C GLU A 14 -1.50 5.05 5.89
N LEU A 15 -1.31 5.66 4.71
CA LEU A 15 -0.19 6.56 4.43
C LEU A 15 -0.68 7.76 3.62
N PRO A 16 -0.12 8.96 3.81
CA PRO A 16 -0.38 10.08 2.91
C PRO A 16 0.24 9.81 1.53
N ASP A 17 -0.48 10.18 0.47
CA ASP A 17 0.11 10.31 -0.88
C ASP A 17 0.94 11.60 -1.00
N PHE A 18 1.52 11.84 -2.18
CA PHE A 18 2.36 13.02 -2.43
C PHE A 18 1.61 14.36 -2.31
N SER A 19 0.27 14.35 -2.31
CA SER A 19 -0.57 15.52 -2.10
C SER A 19 -1.05 15.66 -0.65
N GLY A 20 -0.58 14.79 0.25
CA GLY A 20 -0.99 14.75 1.66
C GLY A 20 -2.33 14.05 1.92
N ARG A 21 -2.97 13.48 0.88
CA ARG A 21 -4.23 12.76 1.06
C ARG A 21 -3.97 11.36 1.60
N THR A 22 -4.67 11.00 2.66
CA THR A 22 -4.62 9.65 3.21
C THR A 22 -5.08 8.60 2.19
N VAL A 23 -4.26 7.57 2.02
CA VAL A 23 -4.53 6.40 1.19
C VAL A 23 -4.50 5.16 2.08
N ARG A 24 -5.54 4.32 1.98
CA ARG A 24 -5.60 3.02 2.66
C ARG A 24 -5.61 1.88 1.64
N LEU A 25 -4.86 0.81 1.89
CA LEU A 25 -4.80 -0.33 0.97
C LEU A 25 -6.16 -1.02 0.83
N VAL A 26 -6.90 -1.12 1.94
CA VAL A 26 -8.25 -1.72 1.96
C VAL A 26 -9.22 -1.10 0.96
N ASP A 27 -9.08 0.20 0.67
CA ASP A 27 -9.96 0.94 -0.25
C ASP A 27 -9.82 0.50 -1.73
N PHE A 28 -8.81 -0.33 -2.03
CA PHE A 28 -8.54 -0.87 -3.37
C PHE A 28 -8.88 -2.36 -3.52
N ARG A 29 -9.38 -3.02 -2.47
CA ARG A 29 -9.81 -4.42 -2.57
C ARG A 29 -10.92 -4.57 -3.63
N GLY A 30 -10.81 -5.61 -4.46
CA GLY A 30 -11.75 -5.87 -5.55
C GLY A 30 -11.59 -4.94 -6.77
N LYS A 31 -10.69 -3.95 -6.73
CA LYS A 31 -10.35 -3.13 -7.89
C LYS A 31 -9.20 -3.78 -8.67
N ALA A 32 -9.28 -3.73 -10.00
CA ALA A 32 -8.25 -4.28 -10.89
C ALA A 32 -7.27 -3.20 -11.36
N ASN A 33 -6.10 -3.62 -11.85
CA ASN A 33 -5.06 -2.75 -12.42
C ASN A 33 -4.55 -1.66 -11.46
N VAL A 34 -4.33 -2.04 -10.19
CA VAL A 34 -3.84 -1.13 -9.14
C VAL A 34 -2.30 -1.19 -9.10
N LEU A 35 -1.65 -0.04 -9.28
CA LEU A 35 -0.19 0.10 -9.16
C LEU A 35 0.16 0.80 -7.84
N LEU A 36 0.97 0.15 -7.00
CA LEU A 36 1.51 0.74 -5.78
C LEU A 36 2.92 1.25 -6.04
N VAL A 37 3.14 2.55 -5.84
CA VAL A 37 4.44 3.19 -5.99
C VAL A 37 4.89 3.70 -4.63
N PHE A 38 5.87 3.02 -4.03
CA PHE A 38 6.52 3.47 -2.80
C PHE A 38 7.74 4.32 -3.15
N ASN A 39 7.49 5.62 -3.28
CA ASN A 39 8.52 6.62 -3.54
C ASN A 39 9.49 6.70 -2.34
N ARG A 40 10.76 6.32 -2.55
CA ARG A 40 11.82 6.53 -1.55
C ARG A 40 12.53 7.84 -1.86
N GLY A 41 12.84 8.62 -0.83
CA GLY A 41 13.67 9.82 -0.94
C GLY A 41 12.93 11.10 -1.36
N PHE A 42 11.60 11.11 -1.30
CA PHE A 42 10.84 12.37 -1.33
C PHE A 42 10.62 12.81 0.11
N ALA A 43 11.20 13.95 0.48
CA ALA A 43 11.05 14.60 1.78
C ALA A 43 9.94 15.65 1.72
#